data_AF-A0A524LMT8-F1
#
_entry.id   AF-A0A524LMT8-F1
#
_cell.length_a   1.000
_cell.length_b   1.000
_cell.length_c   1.000
_cell.angle_alpha   90.00
_cell.angle_beta   90.00
_cell.angle_gamma   90.00
#
_symmetry.space_group_name_H-M   'P 1'
#
loop_
_entity.id
_entity.type
_entity.pdbx_description
1 polymer ?
#
loop_
_entity_poly.entity_id
_entity_poly.type
_entity_poly.pdbx_seq_one_letter_code
_entity_poly.pdbx_strand_id
1 'polypeptide(L)'
;MLKDVSLTGLHITKQTKTISTVIGAMSVVNIGLNLLLILFWDSIGAALATLIAQVALFIIIYVMAQKSYPIPYEIGKVIKIIILGISLYLVSLLTIGMALYLRIVLKLLLVFLFPVILYYMNFYEKIELLRLKQSWHKWKNPLKWSENF
;
A
#
# COMPACT_ATOMS: atom_id res chain seq x y z
N MET A 1 3.70 -7.78 -5.41
CA MET A 1 4.20 -6.40 -5.31
C MET A 1 4.86 -6.09 -3.97
N LEU A 2 4.17 -6.12 -2.81
CA LEU A 2 4.78 -5.81 -1.49
C LEU A 2 5.95 -6.75 -1.11
N LYS A 3 5.80 -8.05 -1.36
CA LYS A 3 6.86 -9.05 -1.13
C LYS A 3 8.08 -8.80 -2.02
N ASP A 4 7.89 -8.39 -3.26
CA ASP A 4 8.96 -8.29 -4.27
C ASP A 4 9.93 -7.14 -3.94
N VAL A 5 9.40 -6.01 -3.46
CA VAL A 5 10.21 -4.87 -2.98
C VAL A 5 11.06 -5.28 -1.78
N SER A 6 10.47 -6.02 -0.84
CA SER A 6 11.16 -6.45 0.39
C SER A 6 12.20 -7.54 0.12
N LEU A 7 11.93 -8.43 -0.84
CA LEU A 7 12.84 -9.49 -1.26
C LEU A 7 14.09 -8.94 -1.95
N THR A 8 13.99 -7.79 -2.60
CA THR A 8 15.13 -7.14 -3.29
C THR A 8 16.31 -6.95 -2.33
N GLY A 9 16.07 -6.54 -1.08
CA GLY A 9 17.13 -6.40 -0.06
C GLY A 9 17.80 -7.73 0.33
N LEU A 10 17.04 -8.83 0.36
CA LEU A 10 17.58 -10.17 0.63
C LEU A 10 18.29 -10.80 -0.58
N HIS A 11 17.83 -10.48 -1.79
CA HIS A 11 18.51 -10.90 -3.02
C HIS A 11 19.90 -10.26 -3.14
N ILE A 12 20.03 -8.98 -2.78
CA ILE A 12 21.31 -8.26 -2.77
C ILE A 12 22.29 -8.90 -1.75
N THR A 13 21.79 -9.40 -0.61
CA THR A 13 22.61 -10.06 0.41
C THR A 13 22.87 -11.56 0.15
N LYS A 14 22.48 -12.08 -1.02
CA LYS A 14 22.69 -13.48 -1.46
C LYS A 14 22.12 -14.57 -0.54
N GLN A 15 21.13 -14.25 0.30
CA GLN A 15 20.50 -15.22 1.22
C GLN A 15 19.34 -16.01 0.59
N THR A 16 19.53 -16.55 -0.61
CA THR A 16 18.46 -17.16 -1.41
C THR A 16 17.85 -18.41 -0.76
N LYS A 17 18.65 -19.22 -0.04
CA LYS A 17 18.15 -20.41 0.68
C LYS A 17 17.11 -20.04 1.72
N THR A 18 17.39 -19.00 2.51
CA THR A 18 16.50 -18.49 3.55
C THR A 18 15.18 -17.97 2.96
N ILE A 19 15.26 -17.25 1.84
CA ILE A 19 14.10 -16.76 1.10
C ILE A 19 13.21 -17.93 0.65
N SER A 20 13.80 -18.95 0.02
CA SER A 20 13.05 -20.12 -0.47
C SER A 20 12.35 -20.88 0.64
N THR A 21 13.00 -21.07 1.81
CA THR A 21 12.38 -21.73 2.96
C THR A 21 11.18 -20.94 3.49
N VAL A 22 11.32 -19.62 3.63
CA VAL A 22 10.24 -18.76 4.12
C VAL A 22 9.06 -18.74 3.15
N ILE A 23 9.31 -18.58 1.85
CA ILE A 23 8.26 -18.59 0.83
C ILE A 23 7.55 -19.96 0.81
N GLY A 24 8.30 -21.05 0.89
CA GLY A 24 7.76 -22.40 0.97
C GLY A 24 6.84 -22.58 2.19
N ALA A 25 7.33 -22.26 3.38
CA ALA A 25 6.56 -22.34 4.62
C ALA A 25 5.28 -21.47 4.57
N MET A 26 5.40 -20.23 4.09
CA MET A 26 4.26 -19.33 3.96
C MET A 26 3.25 -19.76 2.88
N SER A 27 3.70 -20.49 1.85
CA SER A 27 2.78 -21.04 0.86
C SER A 27 1.90 -22.14 1.46
N VAL A 28 2.48 -23.00 2.31
CA VAL A 28 1.72 -24.01 3.06
C VAL A 28 0.71 -23.34 4.00
N VAL A 29 1.14 -22.31 4.74
CA VAL A 29 0.24 -21.52 5.60
C VAL A 29 -0.89 -20.87 4.80
N ASN A 30 -0.60 -20.31 3.61
CA ASN A 30 -1.60 -19.69 2.75
C ASN A 30 -2.66 -20.70 2.27
N ILE A 31 -2.23 -21.90 1.88
CA ILE A 31 -3.15 -22.98 1.49
C ILE A 31 -4.01 -23.40 2.68
N GLY A 32 -3.41 -23.61 3.85
CA GLY A 32 -4.14 -23.97 5.07
C GLY A 32 -5.18 -22.91 5.47
N LEU A 33 -4.80 -21.63 5.43
CA LEU A 33 -5.71 -20.51 5.70
C LEU A 33 -6.85 -20.45 4.68
N ASN A 34 -6.56 -20.63 3.38
CA ASN A 34 -7.61 -20.62 2.37
C ASN A 34 -8.60 -21.76 2.59
N LEU A 35 -8.14 -22.98 2.81
CA LEU A 35 -9.01 -24.14 3.06
C LEU A 35 -9.88 -23.94 4.30
N LEU A 36 -9.33 -23.39 5.38
CA LEU A 36 -10.06 -23.15 6.62
C LEU A 36 -11.08 -22.02 6.45
N LEU A 37 -10.66 -20.85 5.95
CA LEU A 37 -11.54 -19.68 5.86
C LEU A 37 -12.61 -19.80 4.78
N ILE A 38 -12.34 -20.50 3.67
CA ILE A 38 -13.34 -20.77 2.63
C ILE A 38 -14.50 -21.58 3.23
N LEU A 39 -14.21 -22.54 4.11
CA LEU A 39 -15.25 -23.37 4.72
C LEU A 39 -16.23 -22.57 5.61
N PHE A 40 -15.77 -21.47 6.21
CA PHE A 40 -16.61 -20.64 7.09
C PHE A 40 -17.26 -19.45 6.37
N TRP A 41 -16.60 -18.85 5.37
CA TRP A 41 -16.99 -17.56 4.77
C TRP A 41 -16.94 -17.52 3.24
N ASP A 42 -16.88 -18.67 2.56
CA ASP A 42 -16.85 -18.80 1.11
C ASP A 42 -15.82 -17.83 0.45
N SER A 43 -16.32 -16.95 -0.43
CA SER A 43 -15.52 -15.99 -1.19
C SER A 43 -14.87 -14.92 -0.32
N ILE A 44 -15.56 -14.45 0.73
CA ILE A 44 -15.00 -13.47 1.67
C ILE A 44 -13.87 -14.12 2.46
N GLY A 45 -14.03 -15.39 2.81
CA GLY A 45 -13.00 -16.20 3.46
C GLY A 45 -11.72 -16.32 2.63
N ALA A 46 -11.83 -16.61 1.33
CA ALA A 46 -10.68 -16.66 0.43
C ALA A 46 -9.93 -15.32 0.34
N ALA A 47 -10.67 -14.21 0.25
CA ALA A 47 -10.09 -12.87 0.20
C ALA A 47 -9.33 -12.54 1.50
N LEU A 48 -9.92 -12.84 2.66
CA LEU A 48 -9.29 -12.63 3.96
C LEU A 48 -8.06 -13.53 4.16
N ALA A 49 -8.14 -14.80 3.78
CA ALA A 49 -7.01 -15.74 3.85
C ALA A 49 -5.81 -15.22 3.06
N THR A 50 -6.05 -14.78 1.81
CA THR A 50 -5.02 -14.23 0.94
C THR A 50 -4.40 -12.95 1.51
N LEU A 51 -5.24 -12.07 2.07
CA LEU A 51 -4.78 -10.83 2.69
C LEU A 51 -3.89 -11.12 3.91
N ILE A 52 -4.33 -12.00 4.81
CA ILE A 52 -3.57 -12.40 6.01
C ILE A 52 -2.24 -13.05 5.61
N ALA A 53 -2.25 -13.97 4.66
CA ALA A 53 -1.05 -14.66 4.20
C ALA A 53 -0.03 -13.69 3.57
N GLN A 54 -0.49 -12.74 2.75
CA GLN A 54 0.38 -11.73 2.14
C GLN A 54 0.99 -10.78 3.18
N VAL A 55 0.19 -10.33 4.15
CA VAL A 55 0.67 -9.45 5.23
C VAL A 55 1.69 -10.20 6.10
N ALA A 56 1.40 -11.44 6.49
CA ALA A 56 2.32 -12.26 7.28
C ALA A 56 3.65 -12.49 6.54
N LEU A 57 3.59 -12.83 5.24
CA LEU A 57 4.77 -13.00 4.40
C LEU A 57 5.60 -11.71 4.34
N PHE A 58 4.95 -10.57 4.12
CA PHE A 58 5.61 -9.27 4.12
C PHE A 58 6.30 -8.97 5.45
N ILE A 59 5.63 -9.19 6.58
CA ILE A 59 6.19 -8.94 7.92
C ILE A 59 7.43 -9.80 8.16
N ILE A 60 7.36 -11.10 7.85
CA ILE A 60 8.50 -12.02 8.05
C ILE A 60 9.68 -11.59 7.19
N ILE A 61 9.45 -11.36 5.88
CA ILE A 61 10.50 -10.90 4.97
C ILE A 61 11.07 -9.56 5.44
N TYR A 62 10.23 -8.62 5.86
CA TYR A 62 10.66 -7.32 6.36
C TYR A 62 11.56 -7.44 7.60
N VAL A 63 11.16 -8.24 8.60
CA VAL A 63 11.97 -8.46 9.81
C VAL A 63 13.31 -9.09 9.47
N MET A 64 13.33 -10.04 8.53
CA MET A 64 14.56 -10.71 8.11
C MET A 64 15.46 -9.83 7.26
N ALA A 65 14.87 -9.02 6.38
CA ALA A 65 15.56 -8.00 5.60
C ALA A 65 16.20 -6.99 6.55
N GLN A 66 15.47 -6.49 7.54
CA GLN A 66 15.98 -5.51 8.50
C GLN A 66 17.14 -6.05 9.34
N LYS A 67 17.11 -7.34 9.70
CA LYS A 67 18.22 -8.01 10.40
C LYS A 67 19.47 -8.15 9.54
N SER A 68 19.32 -8.40 8.23
CA SER A 68 20.44 -8.65 7.31
C SER A 68 21.01 -7.37 6.71
N TYR A 69 20.14 -6.42 6.41
CA TYR A 69 20.45 -5.12 5.82
C TYR A 69 19.39 -4.10 6.27
N PRO A 70 19.66 -3.33 7.34
CA PRO A 70 18.67 -2.40 7.88
C PRO A 70 18.43 -1.25 6.91
N ILE A 71 17.26 -1.26 6.29
CA ILE A 71 16.81 -0.16 5.43
C ILE A 71 15.90 0.72 6.30
N PRO A 72 16.10 2.04 6.36
CA PRO A 72 15.24 2.94 7.10
C PRO A 72 13.91 3.13 6.36
N TYR A 73 13.06 2.10 6.35
CA TYR A 73 11.72 2.20 5.80
C TYR A 73 10.86 3.11 6.66
N GLU A 74 10.16 4.04 6.05
CA GLU A 74 9.26 4.97 6.73
C GLU A 74 7.91 4.32 7.04
N ILE A 75 7.93 3.25 7.84
CA ILE A 75 6.74 2.47 8.21
C ILE A 75 5.64 3.36 8.82
N GLY A 76 6.03 4.43 9.53
CA GLY A 76 5.10 5.43 10.05
C GLY A 76 4.28 6.12 8.95
N LYS A 77 4.90 6.44 7.80
CA LYS A 77 4.19 7.02 6.64
C LYS A 77 3.22 6.01 6.03
N VAL A 78 3.60 4.74 5.92
CA VAL A 78 2.73 3.66 5.41
C VAL A 78 1.52 3.46 6.31
N ILE A 79 1.72 3.39 7.64
CA ILE A 79 0.62 3.22 8.61
C ILE A 79 -0.35 4.40 8.53
N LYS A 80 0.14 5.64 8.42
CA LYS A 80 -0.72 6.83 8.25
C LYS A 80 -1.63 6.71 7.03
N ILE A 81 -1.10 6.28 5.89
CA ILE A 81 -1.90 6.06 4.66
C ILE A 81 -2.99 5.03 4.89
N ILE A 82 -2.63 3.88 5.48
CA ILE A 82 -3.59 2.78 5.72
C ILE A 82 -4.71 3.24 6.65
N ILE A 83 -4.36 3.88 7.78
CA ILE A 83 -5.34 4.39 8.74
C ILE A 83 -6.27 5.40 8.08
N LEU A 84 -5.72 6.38 7.35
CA LEU A 84 -6.52 7.39 6.66
C LEU A 84 -7.47 6.76 5.63
N GLY A 85 -6.98 5.81 4.84
CA GLY A 85 -7.81 5.08 3.87
C GLY A 85 -8.96 4.32 4.53
N ILE A 86 -8.68 3.61 5.62
CA ILE A 86 -9.70 2.90 6.40
C ILE A 86 -10.72 3.89 6.98
N SER A 87 -10.27 5.00 7.57
CA SER A 87 -11.16 6.02 8.13
C SER A 87 -12.09 6.61 7.07
N LEU A 88 -11.57 6.97 5.89
CA LEU A 88 -12.41 7.49 4.80
C LEU A 88 -13.37 6.43 4.25
N TYR A 89 -12.94 5.17 4.18
CA TYR A 89 -13.81 4.06 3.80
C TYR A 89 -14.98 3.91 4.78
N LEU A 90 -14.71 3.92 6.09
CA LEU A 90 -15.74 3.84 7.13
C LEU A 90 -16.71 5.01 7.05
N VAL A 91 -16.22 6.24 6.83
CA VAL A 91 -17.08 7.41 6.59
C VAL A 91 -17.94 7.21 5.34
N SER A 92 -17.39 6.60 4.29
CA SER A 92 -18.15 6.32 3.06
C SER A 92 -19.31 5.34 3.29
N LEU A 93 -19.24 4.44 4.28
CA LEU A 93 -20.33 3.50 4.59
C LEU A 93 -21.58 4.22 5.11
N LEU A 94 -21.43 5.37 5.76
CA LEU A 94 -22.55 6.20 6.22
C LEU A 94 -23.38 6.77 5.05
N THR A 95 -22.84 6.76 3.82
CA THR A 95 -23.52 7.28 2.62
C THR A 95 -24.38 6.23 1.89
N ILE A 96 -24.45 4.99 2.39
CA ILE A 96 -25.13 3.87 1.72
C ILE A 96 -26.64 4.11 1.57
N GLY A 97 -27.28 4.79 2.53
CA GLY A 97 -28.73 5.06 2.51
C GLY A 97 -29.16 6.30 1.72
N MET A 98 -28.23 7.02 1.07
CA MET A 98 -28.53 8.27 0.36
C MET A 98 -28.88 8.03 -1.12
N ALA A 99 -29.56 9.00 -1.74
CA ALA A 99 -29.82 8.99 -3.18
C ALA A 99 -28.52 8.83 -3.98
N LEU A 100 -28.57 8.08 -5.09
CA LEU A 100 -27.41 7.67 -5.88
C LEU A 100 -26.51 8.85 -6.28
N TYR A 101 -27.11 9.97 -6.70
CA TYR A 101 -26.39 11.19 -7.07
C TYR A 101 -25.58 11.76 -5.90
N LEU A 102 -26.20 11.91 -4.73
CA LEU A 102 -25.54 12.41 -3.51
C LEU A 102 -24.39 11.49 -3.10
N ARG A 103 -24.60 10.17 -3.18
CA ARG A 103 -23.58 9.16 -2.84
C ARG A 103 -22.34 9.27 -3.73
N ILE A 104 -22.52 9.48 -5.04
CA ILE A 104 -21.41 9.61 -5.99
C ILE A 104 -20.63 10.91 -5.71
N VAL A 105 -21.34 12.03 -5.53
CA VAL A 105 -20.73 13.33 -5.23
C VAL A 105 -19.92 13.26 -3.93
N LEU A 106 -20.47 12.67 -2.86
CA LEU A 106 -19.76 12.52 -1.59
C LEU A 106 -18.52 11.63 -1.73
N LYS A 107 -18.62 10.50 -2.45
CA LYS A 107 -17.45 9.63 -2.69
C LYS A 107 -16.34 10.33 -3.47
N LEU A 108 -16.69 11.12 -4.50
CA LEU A 108 -15.71 11.93 -5.23
C LEU A 108 -15.04 12.94 -4.29
N LEU A 109 -15.83 13.62 -3.45
CA LEU A 109 -15.33 14.57 -2.47
C LEU A 109 -14.40 13.90 -1.45
N LEU A 110 -14.74 12.72 -0.96
CA LEU A 110 -13.90 11.89 -0.08
C LEU A 110 -12.55 11.52 -0.72
N VAL A 111 -12.56 11.16 -2.01
CA VAL A 111 -11.32 10.87 -2.76
C VAL A 111 -10.46 12.12 -2.91
N PHE A 112 -11.07 13.28 -3.17
CA PHE A 112 -10.35 14.56 -3.22
C PHE A 112 -9.80 14.99 -1.86
N LEU A 113 -10.48 14.66 -0.76
CA LEU A 113 -10.01 14.95 0.59
C LEU A 113 -8.79 14.12 0.99
N PHE A 114 -8.63 12.91 0.45
CA PHE A 114 -7.51 12.02 0.78
C PHE A 114 -6.11 12.68 0.62
N PRO A 115 -5.72 13.23 -0.55
CA PRO A 115 -4.43 13.92 -0.69
C PRO A 115 -4.33 15.19 0.18
N VAL A 116 -5.44 15.87 0.43
CA VAL A 116 -5.47 17.09 1.28
C VAL A 116 -5.17 16.75 2.74
N ILE A 117 -5.76 15.67 3.25
CA ILE A 117 -5.50 15.22 4.62
C ILE A 117 -4.06 14.71 4.75
N LEU A 118 -3.54 13.97 3.76
CA LEU A 118 -2.14 13.55 3.75
C LEU A 118 -1.17 14.74 3.76
N TYR A 119 -1.50 15.81 3.02
CA TYR A 119 -0.74 17.05 3.05
C TYR A 119 -0.67 17.65 4.46
N TYR A 120 -1.81 17.73 5.15
CA TYR A 120 -1.85 18.24 6.52
C TYR A 120 -1.13 17.34 7.52
N MET A 121 -1.09 16.02 7.29
CA MET A 121 -0.37 15.06 8.12
C MET A 121 1.17 15.08 7.93
N ASN A 122 1.71 16.06 7.19
CA ASN A 122 3.12 16.18 6.81
C ASN A 122 3.67 14.88 6.18
N PHE A 123 2.85 14.21 5.37
CA PHE A 123 3.26 12.99 4.67
C PHE A 123 4.32 13.30 3.60
N TYR A 124 4.07 14.35 2.81
CA TYR A 124 4.96 14.75 1.71
C TYR A 124 6.18 15.47 2.26
N GLU A 125 7.36 15.04 1.79
CA GLU A 125 8.58 15.76 2.14
C GLU A 125 8.61 17.13 1.45
N LYS A 126 9.23 18.11 2.12
CA LYS A 126 9.38 19.46 1.56
C LYS A 126 10.06 19.43 0.17
N ILE A 127 10.98 18.50 -0.03
CA ILE A 127 11.70 18.28 -1.30
C ILE A 127 10.76 17.72 -2.38
N GLU A 128 9.83 16.82 -2.03
CA GLU A 128 8.84 16.27 -2.97
C GLU A 128 7.87 17.36 -3.44
N LEU A 129 7.40 18.21 -2.52
CA LEU A 129 6.53 19.35 -2.85
C LEU A 129 7.24 20.36 -3.76
N LEU A 130 8.53 20.63 -3.50
CA LEU A 130 9.33 21.52 -4.36
C LEU A 130 9.51 20.93 -5.76
N ARG A 131 9.77 19.61 -5.87
CA ARG A 131 9.85 18.93 -7.17
C ARG A 131 8.53 18.94 -7.91
N LEU A 132 7.39 18.75 -7.23
CA LEU A 132 6.07 18.89 -7.85
C LEU A 132 5.83 20.30 -8.38
N LYS A 133 6.21 21.33 -7.63
CA LYS A 133 6.12 22.73 -8.06
C LYS A 133 7.04 23.03 -9.26
N GLN A 134 8.26 22.47 -9.26
CA GLN A 134 9.20 22.58 -10.37
C GLN A 134 8.69 21.87 -11.62
N SER A 135 8.16 20.65 -11.49
CA SER A 135 7.54 19.90 -12.58
C SER A 135 6.32 20.65 -13.12
N TRP A 136 5.44 21.16 -12.26
CA TRP A 136 4.32 21.99 -12.70
C TRP A 136 4.79 23.22 -13.49
N HIS A 137 5.82 23.93 -13.02
CA HIS A 137 6.36 25.09 -13.73
C HIS A 137 6.99 24.72 -15.08
N LYS A 138 7.72 23.60 -15.13
CA LYS A 138 8.38 23.06 -16.33
C LYS A 138 7.36 22.62 -17.40
N TRP A 139 6.22 22.07 -16.97
CA TRP A 139 5.19 21.52 -17.88
C TRP A 139 4.03 22.49 -18.16
N LYS A 140 3.90 23.60 -17.41
CA LYS A 140 2.86 24.62 -17.64
C LYS A 140 3.00 25.32 -19.00
N ASN A 141 4.19 25.35 -19.60
CA ASN A 141 4.41 26.01 -20.88
C ASN A 141 4.48 24.98 -22.04
N PRO A 142 3.43 24.85 -22.87
CA PRO A 142 3.36 23.84 -23.93
C PRO A 142 4.43 24.03 -25.02
N LEU A 143 4.98 25.24 -25.16
CA LEU A 143 6.04 25.55 -26.13
C LEU A 143 7.41 24.97 -25.73
N LYS A 144 7.62 24.59 -24.47
CA LYS A 144 8.89 24.03 -23.96
C LYS A 144 8.86 22.51 -23.79
N TRP A 145 7.84 21.84 -24.32
CA TRP A 145 7.68 20.39 -24.15
C TRP A 145 8.70 19.59 -24.96
N SER A 146 9.16 20.09 -26.11
CA SER A 146 10.17 19.43 -26.94
C SER A 146 11.56 19.41 -26.32
N GLU A 147 11.88 20.31 -25.39
CA GLU A 147 13.18 20.37 -24.70
C GLU A 147 13.26 19.40 -23.50
N ASN A 148 12.16 18.73 -23.17
CA ASN A 148 12.02 17.92 -21.95
C ASN A 148 11.98 16.40 -22.21
N PHE A 149 12.01 15.98 -23.47
CA PHE A 149 12.11 14.60 -23.93
C PHE A 149 13.55 14.29 -24.33
#